data_AF-R7SPG7-F1
#
_entry.id   AF-R7SPG7-F1
#
_cell.length_a   1.000
_cell.length_b   1.000
_cell.length_c   1.000
_cell.angle_alpha   90.00
_cell.angle_beta   90.00
_cell.angle_gamma   90.00
#
_symmetry.space_group_name_H-M   'P 1'
#
loop_
_entity.id
_entity.type
_entity.pdbx_description
1 polymer ?
#
loop_
_entity_poly.entity_id
_entity_poly.type
_entity_poly.pdbx_seq_one_letter_code
_entity_poly.pdbx_strand_id
1 'polypeptide(L)'
;MPALLKRLAGPRTCPIVVAQYKDEYRGVGHEADLHWALVVITDRATLSGPSFQAQGAERESEYEVQWYARHAPASLYDVCATVRTLCLGGVQVGAVRAADVGKLAEYLQSHPPAPTHAGWSSRDYVLELLELL
;
A
#
# COMPACT_ATOMS: atom_id res chain seq x y z
N MET A 1 -8.91 -5.81 38.86
CA MET A 1 -8.86 -5.15 37.54
C MET A 1 -9.38 -6.11 36.47
N PRO A 2 -10.25 -5.69 35.54
CA PRO A 2 -10.92 -6.61 34.61
C PRO A 2 -9.95 -7.14 33.55
N ALA A 3 -10.06 -8.42 33.20
CA ALA A 3 -9.22 -9.13 32.23
C ALA A 3 -9.17 -8.47 30.83
N LEU A 4 -10.17 -7.66 30.49
CA LEU A 4 -10.22 -6.83 29.28
C LEU A 4 -9.08 -5.81 29.18
N LEU A 5 -8.67 -5.19 30.30
CA LEU A 5 -7.56 -4.23 30.29
C LEU A 5 -6.20 -4.93 30.13
N LYS A 6 -6.07 -6.18 30.59
CA LYS A 6 -4.85 -6.98 30.36
C LYS A 6 -4.69 -7.37 28.89
N ARG A 7 -5.78 -7.53 28.13
CA ARG A 7 -5.73 -7.72 26.66
C ARG A 7 -5.26 -6.47 25.91
N LEU A 8 -5.46 -5.28 26.47
CA LEU A 8 -4.94 -4.02 25.91
C LEU A 8 -3.44 -3.82 26.17
N ALA A 9 -2.84 -4.58 27.08
CA ALA A 9 -1.41 -4.56 27.38
C ALA A 9 -0.57 -5.49 26.49
N GLY A 10 -1.19 -6.09 25.45
CA GLY A 10 -0.46 -6.83 24.43
C GLY A 10 0.56 -5.95 23.70
N PRO A 11 1.57 -6.56 23.03
CA PRO A 11 2.54 -5.80 22.28
C PRO A 11 1.83 -4.89 21.27
N ARG A 12 2.23 -3.61 21.22
CA ARG A 12 1.63 -2.63 20.32
C ARG A 12 1.76 -3.13 18.88
N THR A 13 0.64 -3.21 18.17
CA THR A 13 0.59 -3.61 16.76
C THR A 13 0.18 -2.44 15.85
N CYS A 14 0.72 -2.47 14.63
CA CYS A 14 0.42 -1.58 13.54
C CYS A 14 -0.42 -2.33 12.49
N PRO A 15 -1.61 -1.84 12.13
CA PRO A 15 -2.42 -2.42 11.06
C PRO A 15 -1.66 -2.43 9.73
N ILE A 16 -1.81 -3.52 8.97
CA ILE A 16 -1.43 -3.58 7.55
C ILE A 16 -2.71 -3.41 6.76
N VAL A 17 -2.74 -2.39 5.91
CA VAL A 17 -3.93 -1.96 5.17
C VAL A 17 -3.63 -2.00 3.68
N VAL A 18 -4.53 -2.62 2.92
CA VAL A 18 -4.57 -2.47 1.47
C VAL A 18 -5.52 -1.32 1.18
N ALA A 19 -5.04 -0.30 0.49
CA ALA A 19 -5.82 0.87 0.14
C ALA A 19 -5.90 1.02 -1.38
N GLN A 20 -7.07 1.43 -1.86
CA GLN A 20 -7.34 1.68 -3.25
C GLN A 20 -7.51 3.18 -3.49
N TYR A 21 -6.93 3.67 -4.58
CA TYR A 21 -6.91 5.07 -4.97
C TYR A 21 -7.43 5.23 -6.40
N LYS A 22 -8.11 6.34 -6.65
CA LYS A 22 -8.40 6.80 -8.00
C LYS A 22 -7.10 7.15 -8.71
N ASP A 23 -7.04 6.80 -9.99
CA ASP A 23 -6.16 7.47 -10.94
C ASP A 23 -6.76 8.86 -11.26
N GLU A 24 -5.93 9.87 -11.52
CA GLU A 24 -6.32 11.28 -11.63
C GLU A 24 -7.40 11.55 -12.69
N TYR A 25 -7.60 10.62 -13.61
CA TYR A 25 -8.55 10.73 -14.73
C TYR A 25 -9.60 9.62 -14.79
N ARG A 26 -9.58 8.62 -13.90
CA ARG A 26 -10.43 7.42 -13.98
C ARG A 26 -11.08 7.05 -12.64
N GLY A 27 -12.39 6.76 -12.68
CA GLY A 27 -13.23 6.51 -11.51
C GLY A 27 -14.00 5.19 -11.59
N VAL A 28 -15.20 5.14 -10.99
CA VAL A 28 -16.08 3.95 -11.00
C VAL A 28 -16.34 3.49 -12.45
N GLY A 29 -16.20 2.19 -12.72
CA GLY A 29 -16.25 1.59 -14.07
C GLY A 29 -14.87 1.38 -14.72
N HIS A 30 -13.79 1.83 -14.06
CA HIS A 30 -12.40 1.64 -14.46
C HIS A 30 -11.58 0.98 -13.35
N GLU A 31 -12.16 0.00 -12.65
CA GLU A 31 -11.57 -0.60 -11.46
C GLU A 31 -10.21 -1.26 -11.72
N ALA A 32 -9.98 -1.72 -12.95
CA ALA A 32 -8.71 -2.26 -13.41
C ALA A 32 -7.58 -1.21 -13.47
N ASP A 33 -7.94 0.07 -13.60
CA ASP A 33 -7.00 1.19 -13.71
C ASP A 33 -6.76 1.87 -12.35
N LEU A 34 -7.42 1.41 -11.28
CA LEU A 34 -7.26 1.99 -9.95
C LEU A 34 -5.90 1.63 -9.36
N HIS A 35 -5.29 2.59 -8.66
CA HIS A 35 -4.02 2.38 -7.98
C HIS A 35 -4.22 1.68 -6.64
N TRP A 36 -3.37 0.70 -6.36
CA TRP A 36 -3.36 0.00 -5.08
C TRP A 36 -2.07 0.32 -4.32
N ALA A 37 -2.19 0.45 -3.01
CA ALA A 37 -1.05 0.55 -2.11
C ALA A 37 -1.23 -0.33 -0.87
N LEU A 38 -0.14 -0.95 -0.43
CA LEU A 38 -0.03 -1.55 0.88
C LEU A 38 0.52 -0.50 1.85
N VAL A 39 -0.12 -0.30 2.99
CA VAL A 39 0.27 0.71 3.99
C VAL A 39 0.31 0.10 5.37
N VAL A 40 1.42 0.30 6.09
CA VAL A 40 1.52 -0.06 7.51
C VAL A 40 1.21 1.17 8.35
N ILE A 41 0.08 1.16 9.06
CA ILE A 41 -0.40 2.32 9.83
C ILE A 41 0.38 2.42 11.14
N THR A 42 1.38 3.28 11.16
CA THR A 42 2.21 3.59 12.34
C THR A 42 1.66 4.77 13.14
N ASP A 43 1.04 5.74 12.46
CA ASP A 43 0.31 6.85 13.07
C ASP A 43 -1.19 6.74 12.76
N ARG A 44 -1.98 6.52 13.80
CA ARG A 44 -3.44 6.37 13.67
C ARG A 44 -4.18 7.71 13.56
N ALA A 45 -3.58 8.82 14.02
CA ALA A 45 -4.21 10.13 13.93
C ALA A 45 -4.26 10.61 12.47
N THR A 46 -3.19 10.35 11.73
CA THR A 46 -3.06 10.73 10.31
C THR A 46 -3.28 9.57 9.35
N LEU A 47 -3.56 8.35 9.87
CA LEU A 47 -3.63 7.12 9.10
C LEU A 47 -2.42 6.97 8.16
N SER A 48 -1.21 7.13 8.71
CA SER A 48 0.02 7.17 7.93
C SER A 48 1.07 6.17 8.40
N GLY A 49 2.00 5.89 7.49
CA GLY A 49 3.19 5.10 7.75
C GLY A 49 3.83 4.60 6.44
N PRO A 50 4.75 3.63 6.52
CA PRO A 50 5.39 3.07 5.33
C PRO A 50 4.34 2.58 4.31
N SER A 51 4.50 2.99 3.05
CA SER A 51 3.63 2.58 1.95
C SER A 51 4.43 1.92 0.83
N PHE A 52 3.79 0.98 0.14
CA PHE A 52 4.35 0.21 -0.95
C PHE A 52 3.35 0.16 -2.10
N GLN A 53 3.76 0.66 -3.26
CA GLN A 53 2.94 0.71 -4.46
C GLN A 53 3.83 0.63 -5.72
N ALA A 54 3.23 0.21 -6.83
CA ALA A 54 3.87 0.22 -8.14
C ALA A 54 3.27 1.35 -8.98
N GLN A 55 4.14 2.08 -9.68
CA GLN A 55 3.74 3.11 -10.65
C GLN A 55 4.25 2.71 -12.03
N GLY A 56 3.34 2.70 -13.01
CA GLY A 56 3.68 2.50 -14.41
C GLY A 56 3.96 3.83 -15.07
N ALA A 57 5.05 3.93 -15.84
CA ALA A 57 5.29 5.06 -16.75
C ALA A 57 5.36 4.54 -18.18
N GLU A 58 4.52 5.10 -19.04
CA GLU A 58 4.63 4.93 -20.49
C GLU A 58 5.79 5.80 -20.98
N ARG A 59 6.80 5.18 -21.61
CA ARG A 59 7.87 5.93 -22.27
C ARG A 59 7.50 6.10 -23.73
N GLU A 60 7.52 7.35 -24.23
CA GLU A 60 7.10 7.72 -25.60
C GLU A 60 7.76 6.92 -26.74
N SER A 61 8.84 6.17 -26.46
CA SER A 61 9.63 5.41 -27.43
C SER A 61 9.43 3.89 -27.40
N GLU A 62 8.75 3.32 -26.39
CA GLU A 62 8.61 1.88 -26.21
C GLU A 62 7.16 1.57 -25.85
N TYR A 63 6.51 0.67 -26.59
CA TYR A 63 5.14 0.19 -26.32
C TYR A 63 5.03 -0.62 -25.01
N GLU A 64 6.01 -0.50 -24.11
CA GLU A 64 6.17 -1.28 -22.90
C GLU A 64 6.16 -0.35 -21.68
N VAL A 65 5.22 -0.60 -20.77
CA VAL A 65 5.09 0.17 -19.53
C VAL A 65 6.22 -0.24 -18.59
N GLN A 66 7.04 0.73 -18.18
CA GLN A 66 8.05 0.49 -17.15
C GLN A 66 7.44 0.68 -15.77
N TRP A 67 7.65 -0.29 -14.89
CA TRP A 67 7.10 -0.30 -13.54
C TRP A 67 8.17 0.01 -12.51
N TYR A 68 7.85 0.91 -11.59
CA TYR A 68 8.75 1.33 -10.52
C TYR A 68 8.08 1.17 -9.16
N ALA A 69 8.86 0.71 -8.18
CA ALA A 69 8.48 0.74 -6.79
C ALA A 69 8.48 2.18 -6.27
N ARG A 70 7.40 2.59 -5.60
CA ARG A 70 7.39 3.80 -4.78
C ARG A 70 7.20 3.40 -3.32
N HIS A 71 8.28 3.53 -2.56
CA HIS A 71 8.30 3.26 -1.12
C HIS A 71 8.53 4.57 -0.37
N ALA A 72 7.50 5.06 0.32
CA ALA A 72 7.60 6.28 1.10
C ALA A 72 6.61 6.24 2.28
N PRO A 73 6.88 6.96 3.38
CA PRO A 73 5.83 7.27 4.33
C PRO A 73 4.69 7.99 3.60
N ALA A 74 3.48 7.47 3.72
CA ALA A 74 2.30 8.09 3.14
C ALA A 74 1.14 8.04 4.12
N SER A 75 0.36 9.11 4.15
CA SER A 75 -0.97 9.09 4.78
C SER A 75 -1.96 8.54 3.78
N LEU A 76 -2.95 7.76 4.25
CA LEU A 76 -4.11 7.39 3.43
C LEU A 76 -4.83 8.62 2.83
N TYR A 77 -4.61 9.82 3.39
CA TYR A 77 -5.11 11.09 2.85
C TYR A 77 -4.23 11.68 1.72
N ASP A 78 -2.94 11.33 1.65
CA ASP A 78 -1.90 12.04 0.86
C ASP A 78 -1.22 11.18 -0.22
N VAL A 79 -1.69 9.96 -0.53
CA VAL A 79 -0.92 9.03 -1.39
C VAL A 79 -0.71 9.51 -2.84
N CYS A 80 -1.42 10.54 -3.31
CA CYS A 80 -1.07 11.25 -4.55
C CYS A 80 -0.96 12.76 -4.31
N ALA A 81 0.16 13.35 -4.74
CA ALA A 81 0.57 14.72 -4.46
C ALA A 81 -0.29 15.82 -5.13
N THR A 82 -1.30 15.43 -5.92
CA THR A 82 -1.92 16.34 -6.90
C THR A 82 -3.43 16.52 -6.74
N VAL A 83 -4.14 15.66 -5.99
CA VAL A 83 -5.59 15.82 -5.75
C VAL A 83 -5.98 15.36 -4.34
N ARG A 84 -6.56 16.27 -3.54
CA ARG A 84 -7.14 15.93 -2.23
C ARG A 84 -8.30 14.95 -2.43
N THR A 85 -8.26 13.81 -1.73
CA THR A 85 -9.25 12.70 -1.69
C THR A 85 -9.28 11.75 -2.90
N LEU A 86 -8.14 11.13 -3.22
CA LEU A 86 -8.09 10.00 -4.17
C LEU A 86 -8.33 8.63 -3.51
N CYS A 87 -8.20 8.51 -2.18
CA CYS A 87 -8.45 7.26 -1.47
C CYS A 87 -9.93 6.88 -1.53
N LEU A 88 -10.22 5.73 -2.14
CA LEU A 88 -11.56 5.15 -2.24
C LEU A 88 -11.92 4.31 -1.01
N GLY A 89 -10.93 4.01 -0.17
CA GLY A 89 -11.07 3.19 1.02
C GLY A 89 -9.90 2.23 1.17
N GLY A 90 -9.89 1.52 2.28
CA GLY A 90 -8.91 0.48 2.53
C GLY A 90 -9.43 -0.57 3.49
N VAL A 91 -8.88 -1.77 3.38
CA VAL A 91 -9.20 -2.90 4.24
C VAL A 91 -7.96 -3.31 5.01
N GLN A 92 -8.12 -3.52 6.31
CA GLN A 92 -7.06 -4.12 7.11
C GLN A 92 -6.98 -5.61 6.78
N VAL A 93 -5.81 -6.04 6.33
CA VAL A 93 -5.53 -7.44 5.94
C VAL A 93 -4.66 -8.16 6.96
N GLY A 94 -4.01 -7.42 7.86
CA GLY A 94 -3.14 -7.99 8.88
C GLY A 94 -2.70 -6.98 9.92
N ALA A 95 -1.74 -7.38 10.75
CA ALA A 95 -1.08 -6.50 11.70
C ALA A 95 0.35 -6.98 11.98
N VAL A 96 1.27 -6.04 12.12
CA VAL A 96 2.67 -6.30 12.49
C VAL A 96 2.95 -5.70 13.87
N ARG A 97 3.87 -6.29 14.64
CA ARG A 97 4.33 -5.66 15.90
C ARG A 97 5.03 -4.35 15.55
N ALA A 98 4.79 -3.30 16.34
CA ALA A 98 5.39 -1.98 16.11
C ALA A 98 6.93 -2.04 16.05
N ALA A 99 7.54 -2.95 16.81
CA ALA A 99 8.99 -3.17 16.82
C ALA A 99 9.55 -3.82 15.53
N ASP A 100 8.70 -4.49 14.74
CA ASP A 100 9.11 -5.20 13.52
C ASP A 100 8.76 -4.44 12.24
N VAL A 101 8.12 -3.26 12.33
CA VAL A 101 7.72 -2.46 11.16
C VAL A 101 8.91 -2.15 10.25
N GLY A 102 10.07 -1.79 10.82
CA GLY A 102 11.27 -1.49 10.03
C GLY A 102 11.77 -2.70 9.24
N LYS A 103 11.84 -3.87 9.89
CA LYS A 103 12.26 -5.12 9.24
C LYS A 103 11.29 -5.54 8.14
N LEU A 104 9.99 -5.42 8.40
CA LEU A 104 8.98 -5.69 7.39
C LEU A 104 9.12 -4.73 6.21
N ALA A 105 9.34 -3.44 6.47
CA ALA A 105 9.52 -2.47 5.41
C ALA A 105 10.75 -2.76 4.54
N GLU A 106 11.90 -3.05 5.16
CA GLU A 106 13.11 -3.47 4.43
C GLU A 106 12.87 -4.74 3.61
N TYR A 107 12.17 -5.73 4.17
CA TYR A 107 11.85 -6.97 3.48
C TYR A 107 10.94 -6.73 2.26
N LEU A 108 9.87 -5.96 2.41
CA LEU A 108 8.99 -5.64 1.27
C LEU A 108 9.70 -4.77 0.22
N GLN A 109 10.62 -3.88 0.64
CA GLN A 109 11.43 -3.06 -0.27
C GLN A 109 12.37 -3.89 -1.15
N SER A 110 12.83 -5.05 -0.66
CA SER A 110 13.68 -5.94 -1.45
C SER A 110 12.93 -6.73 -2.53
N HIS A 111 11.61 -6.54 -2.66
CA HIS A 111 10.75 -7.16 -3.67
C HIS A 111 10.18 -6.07 -4.61
N PRO A 112 10.95 -5.62 -5.60
CA PRO A 112 10.48 -4.62 -6.56
C PRO A 112 9.42 -5.22 -7.51
N PRO A 113 8.58 -4.37 -8.14
CA PRO A 113 7.70 -4.76 -9.23
C PRO A 113 8.42 -5.59 -10.29
N ALA A 114 7.88 -6.76 -10.59
CA ALA A 114 8.39 -7.65 -11.63
C ALA A 114 7.21 -8.16 -12.45
N PRO A 115 6.79 -7.42 -13.51
CA PRO A 115 5.64 -7.81 -14.32
C PRO A 115 5.79 -9.24 -14.86
N THR A 116 4.90 -10.13 -14.46
CA THR A 116 4.98 -11.57 -14.77
C THR A 116 4.11 -12.00 -15.96
N HIS A 117 3.17 -11.15 -16.38
CA HIS A 117 2.20 -11.45 -17.42
C HIS A 117 1.65 -10.19 -18.10
N ALA A 118 1.05 -10.36 -19.28
CA ALA A 118 0.40 -9.26 -19.99
C ALA A 118 -0.82 -8.76 -19.19
N GLY A 119 -0.90 -7.44 -18.98
CA GLY A 119 -1.96 -6.82 -18.17
C GLY A 119 -1.65 -6.73 -16.67
N TRP A 120 -0.43 -7.10 -16.26
CA TRP A 120 0.05 -6.86 -14.89
C TRP A 120 -0.09 -5.38 -14.52
N SER A 121 -0.49 -5.12 -13.29
CA SER A 121 -0.88 -3.81 -12.80
C SER A 121 -0.40 -3.55 -11.36
N SER A 122 -0.61 -2.32 -10.88
CA SER A 122 -0.30 -1.97 -9.48
C SER A 122 -1.06 -2.83 -8.44
N ARG A 123 -2.23 -3.36 -8.81
CA ARG A 123 -2.96 -4.32 -7.98
C ARG A 123 -2.18 -5.61 -7.80
N ASP A 124 -1.63 -6.15 -8.88
CA ASP A 124 -0.92 -7.42 -8.87
C ASP A 124 0.34 -7.32 -8.00
N TYR A 125 1.06 -6.19 -8.06
CA TYR A 125 2.15 -5.91 -7.11
C TYR A 125 1.73 -6.00 -5.65
N VAL A 126 0.61 -5.35 -5.29
CA VAL A 126 0.13 -5.38 -3.90
C VAL A 126 -0.27 -6.79 -3.50
N LEU A 127 -0.92 -7.56 -4.39
CA LEU A 127 -1.28 -8.96 -4.12
C LEU A 127 -0.02 -9.83 -3.95
N GLU A 128 0.99 -9.68 -4.80
CA GLU A 128 2.29 -10.37 -4.68
C GLU A 128 2.96 -10.04 -3.34
N LEU A 129 2.93 -8.78 -2.89
CA LEU A 129 3.46 -8.41 -1.57
C LEU A 129 2.65 -9.02 -0.41
N LEU A 130 1.34 -9.22 -0.56
CA LEU A 130 0.52 -9.88 0.47
C LEU A 130 0.86 -11.36 0.62
N GLU A 131 1.27 -12.03 -0.46
CA GLU A 131 1.71 -13.43 -0.41
C GLU A 131 3.02 -13.62 0.40
N LEU A 132 3.75 -12.53 0.65
CA LEU A 132 4.98 -12.52 1.46
C LEU A 132 4.74 -12.29 2.96
N LEU A 133 3.51 -11.95 3.38
CA LEU A 133 3.15 -11.61 4.77
C LEU A 133 2.73 -12.84 5.59
#